data_AF-A0A7V9PAB3-F1
#
_entry.id   AF-A0A7V9PAB3-F1
#
_cell.length_a   1.000
_cell.length_b   1.000
_cell.length_c   1.000
_cell.angle_alpha   90.00
_cell.angle_beta   90.00
_cell.angle_gamma   90.00
#
_symmetry.space_group_name_H-M   'P 1'
#
loop_
_entity.id
_entity.type
_entity.pdbx_description
1 polymer ?
#
loop_
_entity_poly.entity_id
_entity_poly.type
_entity_poly.pdbx_seq_one_letter_code
_entity_poly.pdbx_strand_id
1 'polypeptide(L)'
;MSVKTAEVSSIETSSATTTFSDKPFGIRVSPNSYFIALFLATFAAGLLIYLEKDLAGTIIFAASWTISPLLAWTDRIDFDGKKIARKGILPKLWARLNHSKYRLKISDVEQIETQSLRALKRGGNVFYRYRTTVSGKGLRFVLASGGEDYRRMVRKILPLVPEAVLDNRSIELRDYLSEPKETLMKAEFARIPSAGVLENSFHKTELARVKNSRKKFKQIGSNEIEKADYLHRLANELRLSGYLLQALEAFRRALFLTPRDARLLFDFARCLHSFAGAEHDKNLTRRSFAALRLAEKRAGADGELLARVGESFFQYGDARRAQGAFQKAADATAENFRALRGLAEIALRDGKIAHVIHHFSRANRFAETAALRRWTQNEADYFSRLNADDDYMEMEISRVNLVETLERAKKTCLQIALVSFPAIVIGVALEESVMANIGWSISSLSLLIWTGVIVGQKVFAARIPLDFEGEE
;
A
#
# COMPACT_ATOMS: atom_id res chain seq x y z
N MET A 1 -49.94 49.84 4.36
CA MET A 1 -48.59 49.95 4.95
C MET A 1 -47.79 48.73 4.51
N SER A 2 -46.73 48.98 3.75
CA SER A 2 -46.07 48.01 2.85
C SER A 2 -44.79 47.42 3.48
N VAL A 3 -44.68 46.10 3.37
CA VAL A 3 -43.50 45.24 3.12
C VAL A 3 -42.11 45.78 3.50
N LYS A 4 -41.38 45.00 4.33
CA LYS A 4 -39.93 44.80 4.14
C LYS A 4 -39.52 43.37 4.52
N THR A 5 -39.10 42.67 3.48
CA THR A 5 -38.50 41.33 3.41
C THR A 5 -37.01 41.34 3.75
N ALA A 6 -36.56 40.24 4.37
CA ALA A 6 -35.28 39.53 4.26
C ALA A 6 -33.94 40.28 4.28
N GLU A 7 -33.02 39.83 5.15
CA GLU A 7 -31.76 39.21 4.69
C GLU A 7 -31.08 38.40 5.80
N VAL A 8 -30.99 37.09 5.54
CA VAL A 8 -30.09 36.14 6.20
C VAL A 8 -28.90 36.00 5.26
N SER A 9 -27.69 36.37 5.69
CA SER A 9 -26.48 36.01 4.94
C SER A 9 -25.23 35.91 5.85
N SER A 10 -24.38 34.95 5.48
CA SER A 10 -22.99 34.71 5.90
C SER A 10 -22.70 34.36 7.37
N ILE A 11 -22.92 33.09 7.73
CA ILE A 11 -21.94 32.39 8.58
C ILE A 11 -20.74 32.10 7.68
N GLU A 12 -19.70 32.90 7.83
CA GLU A 12 -18.42 32.71 7.19
C GLU A 12 -17.89 31.30 7.50
N THR A 13 -17.59 30.61 6.41
CA THR A 13 -16.84 29.37 6.38
C THR A 13 -15.46 29.65 6.93
N SER A 14 -15.25 29.39 8.23
CA SER A 14 -13.93 29.32 8.85
C SER A 14 -13.18 28.12 8.27
N SER A 15 -12.68 28.31 7.04
CA SER A 15 -11.61 27.53 6.47
C SER A 15 -10.40 27.75 7.38
N ALA A 16 -10.20 26.80 8.30
CA ALA A 16 -9.01 26.71 9.13
C ALA A 16 -7.80 26.49 8.21
N THR A 17 -7.31 27.58 7.64
CA THR A 17 -6.04 27.66 6.94
C THR A 17 -4.98 27.44 8.00
N THR A 18 -4.65 26.18 8.25
CA THR A 18 -3.59 25.82 9.16
C THR A 18 -2.31 26.37 8.52
N THR A 19 -1.77 27.45 9.07
CA THR A 19 -0.47 28.00 8.67
C THR A 19 0.59 26.97 9.06
N PHE A 20 0.87 26.06 8.15
CA PHE A 20 1.82 24.98 8.36
C PHE A 20 3.25 25.52 8.32
N SER A 21 4.03 25.23 9.36
CA SER A 21 5.46 25.49 9.41
C SER A 21 6.17 24.93 8.16
N ASP A 22 6.94 25.77 7.47
CA ASP A 22 7.78 25.49 6.28
C ASP A 22 8.95 24.53 6.54
N LYS A 23 9.04 23.92 7.73
CA LYS A 23 10.11 22.95 8.00
C LYS A 23 9.86 21.67 7.18
N PRO A 24 10.85 21.19 6.42
CA PRO A 24 10.72 19.94 5.67
C PRO A 24 10.49 18.78 6.63
N PHE A 25 9.52 17.94 6.32
CA PHE A 25 9.19 16.76 7.12
C PHE A 25 9.92 15.56 6.52
N GLY A 26 10.61 14.80 7.37
CA GLY A 26 11.41 13.67 6.94
C GLY A 26 10.96 12.37 7.61
N ILE A 27 10.84 11.30 6.84
CA ILE A 27 10.72 9.94 7.37
C ILE A 27 12.01 9.17 7.12
N ARG A 28 12.41 8.33 8.09
CA ARG A 28 13.55 7.44 7.89
C ARG A 28 13.21 6.36 6.86
N VAL A 29 14.17 6.06 6.00
CA VAL A 29 14.05 4.95 5.05
C VAL A 29 14.16 3.62 5.80
N SER A 30 13.54 2.56 5.28
CA SER A 30 13.71 1.24 5.85
C SER A 30 15.19 0.83 5.81
N PRO A 31 15.77 0.37 6.94
CA PRO A 31 17.20 0.07 7.03
C PRO A 31 17.61 -1.22 6.32
N ASN A 32 16.68 -1.95 5.69
CA ASN A 32 16.91 -3.30 5.16
C ASN A 32 18.12 -3.38 4.21
N SER A 33 18.30 -2.42 3.30
CA SER A 33 19.45 -2.43 2.39
C SER A 33 20.78 -2.21 3.12
N TYR A 34 20.77 -1.41 4.19
CA TYR A 34 21.94 -1.21 5.05
C TYR A 34 22.27 -2.43 5.87
N PHE A 35 21.26 -3.15 6.37
CA PHE A 35 21.48 -4.43 7.07
C PHE A 35 22.02 -5.52 6.15
N ILE A 36 21.57 -5.57 4.90
CA ILE A 36 22.15 -6.50 3.90
C ILE A 36 23.63 -6.17 3.67
N ALA A 37 23.96 -4.89 3.48
CA ALA A 37 25.34 -4.46 3.29
C ALA A 37 26.22 -4.76 4.53
N LEU A 38 25.71 -4.46 5.73
CA LEU A 38 26.39 -4.76 6.99
C LEU A 38 26.64 -6.26 7.18
N PHE A 39 25.64 -7.09 6.88
CA PHE A 39 25.73 -8.54 6.94
C PHE A 39 26.81 -9.08 5.99
N LEU A 40 26.79 -8.66 4.72
CA LEU A 40 27.78 -9.07 3.73
C LEU A 40 29.19 -8.61 4.11
N ALA A 41 29.35 -7.39 4.60
CA ALA A 41 30.64 -6.88 5.04
C ALA A 41 31.18 -7.60 6.29
N THR A 42 30.29 -7.93 7.23
CA THR A 42 30.65 -8.72 8.43
C THR A 42 31.06 -10.14 8.04
N PHE A 43 30.34 -10.77 7.11
CA PHE A 43 30.70 -12.08 6.58
C PHE A 43 32.08 -12.05 5.89
N ALA A 44 32.31 -11.05 5.01
CA ALA A 44 33.59 -10.88 4.33
C ALA A 44 34.74 -10.62 5.31
N ALA A 45 34.51 -9.85 6.38
CA ALA A 45 35.50 -9.65 7.43
C ALA A 45 35.86 -10.96 8.15
N GLY A 46 34.86 -11.78 8.51
CA GLY A 46 35.09 -13.09 9.13
C GLY A 46 35.88 -14.03 8.22
N LEU A 47 35.57 -14.04 6.92
CA LEU A 47 36.32 -14.81 5.92
C LEU A 47 37.78 -14.35 5.82
N LEU A 48 38.05 -13.04 5.84
CA LEU A 48 39.41 -12.53 5.78
C LEU A 48 40.24 -12.89 7.02
N ILE A 49 39.63 -12.87 8.21
CA ILE A 49 40.28 -13.33 9.45
C ILE A 49 40.60 -14.83 9.33
N TYR A 50 39.67 -15.62 8.81
CA TYR A 50 39.92 -17.05 8.56
C TYR A 50 41.09 -17.30 7.59
N LEU A 51 41.30 -16.41 6.62
CA LEU A 51 42.42 -16.45 5.67
C LEU A 51 43.71 -15.80 6.21
N GLU A 52 43.82 -15.60 7.52
CA GLU A 52 44.98 -14.98 8.20
C GLU A 52 45.27 -13.54 7.72
N LYS A 53 44.23 -12.84 7.23
CA LYS A 53 44.29 -11.41 6.86
C LYS A 53 43.64 -10.55 7.95
N ASP A 54 44.08 -10.73 9.19
CA ASP A 54 43.47 -10.14 10.39
C ASP A 54 43.32 -8.63 10.32
N LEU A 55 44.35 -7.92 9.84
CA LEU A 55 44.31 -6.47 9.70
C LEU A 55 43.20 -6.02 8.74
N ALA A 56 43.09 -6.66 7.57
CA ALA A 56 42.08 -6.31 6.57
C ALA A 56 40.67 -6.65 7.07
N GLY A 57 40.50 -7.82 7.68
CA GLY A 57 39.23 -8.24 8.27
C GLY A 57 38.76 -7.29 9.38
N THR A 58 39.66 -6.91 10.29
CA THR A 58 39.37 -5.98 11.39
C THR A 58 38.99 -4.59 10.88
N ILE A 59 39.69 -4.08 9.86
CA ILE A 59 39.36 -2.79 9.23
C ILE A 59 37.96 -2.83 8.60
N ILE A 60 37.64 -3.88 7.81
CA ILE A 60 36.32 -3.99 7.17
C ILE A 60 35.22 -4.15 8.22
N PHE A 61 35.45 -4.92 9.28
CA PHE A 61 34.50 -5.08 10.38
C PHE A 61 34.25 -3.72 11.07
N ALA A 62 35.30 -3.03 11.50
CA ALA A 62 35.19 -1.74 12.18
C ALA A 62 34.53 -0.67 11.29
N ALA A 63 34.93 -0.61 10.01
CA ALA A 63 34.36 0.32 9.04
C ALA A 63 32.88 0.02 8.79
N SER A 64 32.50 -1.24 8.56
CA SER A 64 31.10 -1.60 8.25
C SER A 64 30.16 -1.33 9.42
N TRP A 65 30.57 -1.67 10.66
CA TRP A 65 29.79 -1.42 11.88
C TRP A 65 29.73 0.06 12.29
N THR A 66 30.65 0.90 11.82
CA THR A 66 30.60 2.34 12.06
C THR A 66 29.82 3.07 10.96
N ILE A 67 30.14 2.79 9.70
CA ILE A 67 29.63 3.51 8.53
C ILE A 67 28.19 3.11 8.21
N SER A 68 27.85 1.81 8.24
CA SER A 68 26.51 1.36 7.82
C SER A 68 25.40 1.90 8.72
N PRO A 69 25.51 1.86 10.07
CA PRO A 69 24.52 2.47 10.94
C PRO A 69 24.45 4.00 10.78
N LEU A 70 25.59 4.67 10.58
CA LEU A 70 25.62 6.12 10.34
C LEU A 70 24.89 6.49 9.04
N LEU A 71 25.12 5.76 7.96
CA LEU A 71 24.42 5.95 6.70
C LEU A 71 22.92 5.62 6.81
N ALA A 72 22.57 4.56 7.52
CA ALA A 72 21.16 4.21 7.78
C ALA A 72 20.44 5.28 8.62
N TRP A 73 21.13 5.90 9.58
CA TRP A 73 20.58 6.94 10.44
C TRP A 73 20.34 8.27 9.71
N THR A 74 21.23 8.60 8.76
CA THR A 74 21.18 9.86 7.99
C THR A 74 20.26 9.77 6.77
N ASP A 75 19.87 8.57 6.34
CA ASP A 75 19.01 8.39 5.18
C ASP A 75 17.53 8.63 5.49
N ARG A 76 16.99 9.69 4.89
CA ARG A 76 15.62 10.16 5.07
C ARG A 76 14.97 10.51 3.74
N ILE A 77 13.67 10.32 3.67
CA ILE A 77 12.82 10.85 2.59
C ILE A 77 12.15 12.10 3.15
N ASP A 78 12.43 13.23 2.52
CA ASP A 78 11.91 14.52 2.90
C ASP A 78 10.83 14.98 1.93
N PHE A 79 9.86 15.70 2.47
CA PHE A 79 8.80 16.36 1.74
C PHE A 79 8.77 17.86 2.04
N ASP A 80 8.98 18.65 0.99
CA ASP A 80 9.04 20.12 1.07
C ASP A 80 7.70 20.77 0.65
N GLY A 81 6.58 20.05 0.72
CA GLY A 81 5.26 20.54 0.27
C GLY A 81 5.02 20.43 -1.25
N LYS A 82 6.08 20.46 -2.07
CA LYS A 82 5.98 20.34 -3.55
C LYS A 82 6.70 19.14 -4.13
N LYS A 83 7.74 18.65 -3.44
CA LYS A 83 8.66 17.61 -3.95
C LYS A 83 8.98 16.61 -2.84
N ILE A 84 9.08 15.35 -3.23
CA ILE A 84 9.58 14.24 -2.43
C ILE A 84 11.01 13.95 -2.88
N ALA A 85 11.95 13.87 -1.94
CA ALA A 85 13.35 13.61 -2.24
C ALA A 85 14.01 12.75 -1.16
N ARG A 86 14.90 11.84 -1.56
CA ARG A 86 15.74 11.08 -0.61
C ARG A 86 17.03 11.85 -0.35
N LYS A 87 17.31 12.19 0.92
CA LYS A 87 18.45 13.05 1.31
C LYS A 87 19.72 12.28 1.66
N GLY A 88 19.70 10.95 1.74
CA GLY A 88 20.86 10.13 2.04
C GLY A 88 22.05 10.36 1.12
N ILE A 89 23.26 10.13 1.63
CA ILE A 89 24.53 10.31 0.91
C ILE A 89 24.59 9.34 -0.29
N LEU A 90 24.32 8.06 -0.06
CA LEU A 90 24.37 7.01 -1.09
C LEU A 90 23.42 7.30 -2.27
N PRO A 91 22.12 7.59 -2.07
CA PRO A 91 21.22 7.96 -3.17
C PRO A 91 21.71 9.15 -4.00
N LYS A 92 22.29 10.18 -3.37
CA LYS A 92 22.80 11.35 -4.08
C LYS A 92 24.03 11.04 -4.93
N LEU A 93 24.96 10.26 -4.38
CA LEU A 93 26.13 9.80 -5.12
C LEU A 93 25.73 8.92 -6.30
N TRP A 94 24.83 7.97 -6.07
CA TRP A 94 24.30 7.09 -7.11
C TRP A 94 23.57 7.88 -8.21
N ALA A 95 22.76 8.87 -7.82
CA ALA A 95 22.06 9.73 -8.77
C ALA A 95 23.02 10.55 -9.64
N ARG A 96 24.15 11.01 -9.07
CA ARG A 96 25.20 11.72 -9.80
C ARG A 96 25.94 10.80 -10.77
N LEU A 97 26.28 9.59 -10.34
CA LEU A 97 27.01 8.61 -11.16
C LEU A 97 26.18 8.13 -12.35
N ASN A 98 24.88 7.88 -12.15
CA ASN A 98 24.01 7.32 -13.19
C ASN A 98 23.16 8.36 -13.92
N HIS A 99 23.44 9.66 -13.73
CA HIS A 99 22.61 10.77 -14.23
C HIS A 99 21.09 10.61 -13.96
N SER A 100 20.74 9.91 -12.89
CA SER A 100 19.35 9.56 -12.59
C SER A 100 18.68 10.59 -11.70
N LYS A 101 17.35 10.70 -11.82
CA LYS A 101 16.56 11.59 -10.96
C LYS A 101 16.51 11.01 -9.55
N TYR A 102 16.48 11.86 -8.54
CA TYR A 102 16.32 11.45 -7.13
C TYR A 102 15.24 12.26 -6.39
N ARG A 103 14.53 13.11 -7.14
CA ARG A 103 13.47 13.99 -6.65
C ARG A 103 12.24 13.82 -7.53
N LEU A 104 11.06 13.73 -6.92
CA LEU A 104 9.77 13.62 -7.58
C LEU A 104 8.87 14.78 -7.18
N LYS A 105 8.32 15.52 -8.15
CA LYS A 105 7.31 16.55 -7.88
C LYS A 105 5.97 15.87 -7.59
N ILE A 106 5.14 16.46 -6.75
CA ILE A 106 3.79 15.93 -6.47
C ILE A 106 2.93 15.87 -7.74
N SER A 107 3.06 16.87 -8.62
CA SER A 107 2.37 16.89 -9.93
C SER A 107 2.83 15.80 -10.89
N ASP A 108 3.96 15.15 -10.61
CA ASP A 108 4.54 14.08 -11.42
C ASP A 108 4.28 12.69 -10.80
N VAL A 109 3.52 12.60 -9.72
CA VAL A 109 3.13 11.31 -9.12
C VAL A 109 2.10 10.65 -10.02
N GLU A 110 2.36 9.40 -10.35
CA GLU A 110 1.54 8.59 -11.26
C GLU A 110 0.67 7.61 -10.47
N GLN A 111 1.20 7.05 -9.37
CA GLN A 111 0.47 6.10 -8.56
C GLN A 111 0.89 6.17 -7.08
N ILE A 112 -0.08 6.01 -6.19
CA ILE A 112 0.15 5.76 -4.76
C ILE A 112 -0.61 4.51 -4.35
N GLU A 113 0.15 3.52 -3.87
CA GLU A 113 -0.38 2.25 -3.38
C GLU A 113 -0.05 2.08 -1.90
N THR A 114 -1.04 1.67 -1.10
CA THR A 114 -0.84 1.37 0.31
C THR A 114 -1.10 -0.10 0.60
N GLN A 115 -0.05 -0.80 1.01
CA GLN A 115 -0.16 -2.15 1.53
C GLN A 115 -0.31 -2.12 3.05
N SER A 116 -1.25 -2.87 3.60
CA SER A 116 -1.43 -3.03 5.04
C SER A 116 -1.02 -4.44 5.47
N LEU A 117 0.05 -4.55 6.25
CA LEU A 117 0.44 -5.77 6.94
C LEU A 117 -0.23 -5.81 8.31
N ARG A 118 -0.83 -6.95 8.62
CA ARG A 118 -1.51 -7.19 9.90
C ARG A 118 -0.60 -7.98 10.82
N ALA A 119 -0.48 -7.54 12.06
CA ALA A 119 0.03 -8.35 13.16
C ALA A 119 -1.08 -8.50 14.20
N LEU A 120 -1.39 -9.74 14.60
CA LEU A 120 -2.44 -10.00 15.58
C LEU A 120 -2.05 -9.46 16.95
N LYS A 121 -3.00 -8.81 17.62
CA LYS A 121 -2.91 -8.43 19.04
C LYS A 121 -3.92 -9.27 19.82
N ARG A 122 -3.71 -9.46 21.12
CA ARG A 122 -4.67 -10.14 22.00
C ARG A 122 -6.05 -9.43 21.96
N GLY A 123 -7.11 -10.23 21.94
CA GLY A 123 -8.50 -9.78 22.06
C GLY A 123 -9.05 -9.07 20.82
N GLY A 124 -9.08 -9.75 19.67
CA GLY A 124 -9.72 -9.28 18.42
C GLY A 124 -9.15 -8.00 17.79
N ASN A 125 -8.14 -7.39 18.41
CA ASN A 125 -7.48 -6.18 17.94
C ASN A 125 -6.32 -6.54 17.01
N VAL A 126 -6.04 -5.68 16.05
CA VAL A 126 -4.98 -5.90 15.06
C VAL A 126 -4.06 -4.70 15.01
N PHE A 127 -2.75 -4.93 14.96
CA PHE A 127 -1.80 -3.88 14.66
C PHE A 127 -1.58 -3.80 13.15
N TYR A 128 -1.92 -2.66 12.55
CA TYR A 128 -1.65 -2.40 11.15
C TYR A 128 -0.28 -1.74 10.97
N ARG A 129 0.55 -2.34 10.12
CA ARG A 129 1.72 -1.70 9.52
C ARG A 129 1.41 -1.36 8.07
N TYR A 130 1.35 -0.08 7.76
CA TYR A 130 1.16 0.42 6.42
C TYR A 130 2.50 0.61 5.72
N ARG A 131 2.53 0.27 4.44
CA ARG A 131 3.63 0.54 3.52
C ARG A 131 3.05 1.28 2.33
N THR A 132 3.27 2.59 2.27
CA THR A 132 2.81 3.44 1.18
C THR A 132 3.93 3.59 0.17
N THR A 133 3.67 3.18 -1.07
CA THR A 133 4.57 3.38 -2.21
C THR A 133 4.09 4.59 -3.00
N VAL A 134 4.97 5.55 -3.25
CA VAL A 134 4.73 6.68 -4.16
C VAL A 134 5.62 6.50 -5.38
N SER A 135 5.03 6.38 -6.56
CA SER A 135 5.76 6.21 -7.82
C SER A 135 5.42 7.28 -8.86
N GLY A 136 6.43 7.60 -9.68
CA GLY A 136 6.27 8.50 -10.83
C GLY A 136 7.61 8.74 -11.53
N LYS A 137 7.60 8.88 -12.87
CA LYS A 137 8.81 9.12 -13.68
C LYS A 137 9.97 8.15 -13.39
N GLY A 138 9.65 6.86 -13.21
CA GLY A 138 10.64 5.82 -12.89
C GLY A 138 11.21 5.87 -11.46
N LEU A 139 10.75 6.79 -10.61
CA LEU A 139 11.13 6.86 -9.20
C LEU A 139 10.09 6.16 -8.34
N ARG A 140 10.57 5.50 -7.28
CA ARG A 140 9.74 4.82 -6.29
C ARG A 140 10.22 5.16 -4.88
N PHE A 141 9.35 5.78 -4.10
CA PHE A 141 9.57 6.06 -2.68
C PHE A 141 8.69 5.14 -1.85
N VAL A 142 9.27 4.53 -0.81
CA VAL A 142 8.55 3.61 0.08
C VAL A 142 8.54 4.21 1.49
N LEU A 143 7.35 4.51 1.99
CA LEU A 143 7.10 5.04 3.31
C LEU A 143 6.54 3.92 4.18
N ALA A 144 7.23 3.59 5.28
CA ALA A 144 6.79 2.55 6.22
C ALA A 144 6.20 3.18 7.48
N SER A 145 5.07 2.66 7.94
CA SER A 145 4.45 3.11 9.18
C SER A 145 5.25 2.60 10.39
N GLY A 146 5.93 3.50 11.08
CA GLY A 146 6.66 3.18 12.31
C GLY A 146 6.53 4.24 13.41
N GLY A 147 5.86 5.36 13.15
CA GLY A 147 5.79 6.46 14.10
C GLY A 147 4.93 7.61 13.63
N GLU A 148 5.02 8.73 14.36
CA GLU A 148 4.29 9.95 14.06
C GLU A 148 4.70 10.58 12.72
N ASP A 149 5.98 10.45 12.35
CA ASP A 149 6.52 10.98 11.09
C ASP A 149 5.78 10.44 9.86
N TYR A 150 5.44 9.14 9.87
CA TYR A 150 4.63 8.53 8.82
C TYR A 150 3.25 9.19 8.71
N ARG A 151 2.56 9.35 9.85
CA ARG A 151 1.22 9.95 9.89
C ARG A 151 1.27 11.40 9.41
N ARG A 152 2.25 12.18 9.86
CA ARG A 152 2.47 13.56 9.41
C ARG A 152 2.73 13.64 7.91
N MET A 153 3.58 12.75 7.39
CA MET A 153 3.95 12.73 5.97
C MET A 153 2.76 12.34 5.08
N VAL A 154 2.03 11.29 5.43
CA VAL A 154 0.85 10.81 4.69
C VAL A 154 -0.27 11.85 4.70
N ARG A 155 -0.57 12.47 5.86
CA ARG A 155 -1.56 13.55 5.97
C ARG A 155 -1.22 14.77 5.11
N LYS A 156 0.06 14.98 4.78
CA LYS A 156 0.49 16.08 3.91
C LYS A 156 0.52 15.69 2.43
N ILE A 157 0.94 14.48 2.09
CA ILE A 157 1.10 14.06 0.70
C ILE A 157 -0.24 13.69 0.07
N LEU A 158 -1.05 12.86 0.74
CA LEU A 158 -2.24 12.28 0.12
C LEU A 158 -3.31 13.30 -0.28
N PRO A 159 -3.57 14.39 0.48
CA PRO A 159 -4.52 15.41 0.05
C PRO A 159 -4.05 16.25 -1.14
N LEU A 160 -2.75 16.27 -1.45
CA LEU A 160 -2.18 17.08 -2.54
C LEU A 160 -2.19 16.37 -3.90
N VAL A 161 -2.53 15.08 -3.93
CA VAL A 161 -2.66 14.32 -5.17
C VAL A 161 -4.13 14.08 -5.51
N PRO A 162 -4.48 14.03 -6.81
CA PRO A 162 -5.85 13.70 -7.22
C PRO A 162 -6.24 12.30 -6.77
N GLU A 163 -7.53 12.09 -6.57
CA GLU A 163 -8.04 10.81 -6.08
C GLU A 163 -7.76 9.67 -7.06
N ALA A 164 -7.75 9.92 -8.37
CA ALA A 164 -7.44 8.92 -9.40
C ALA A 164 -6.05 8.26 -9.25
N VAL A 165 -5.12 8.94 -8.56
CA VAL A 165 -3.76 8.43 -8.26
C VAL A 165 -3.75 7.48 -7.05
N LEU A 166 -4.75 7.61 -6.17
CA LEU A 166 -4.83 6.89 -4.90
C LEU A 166 -5.59 5.57 -5.06
N ASP A 167 -5.03 4.49 -4.53
CA ASP A 167 -5.78 3.26 -4.29
C ASP A 167 -6.79 3.41 -3.14
N ASN A 168 -7.75 2.49 -3.07
CA ASN A 168 -8.79 2.46 -2.04
C ASN A 168 -8.25 2.51 -0.60
N ARG A 169 -7.02 2.06 -0.36
CA ARG A 169 -6.39 2.07 0.96
C ARG A 169 -5.76 3.41 1.27
N SER A 170 -5.10 4.04 0.29
CA SER A 170 -4.53 5.38 0.44
C SER A 170 -5.65 6.40 0.67
N ILE A 171 -6.79 6.28 0.00
CA ILE A 171 -7.95 7.14 0.26
C ILE A 171 -8.42 7.02 1.71
N GLU A 172 -8.49 5.80 2.26
CA GLU A 172 -8.85 5.62 3.67
C GLU A 172 -7.84 6.28 4.60
N LEU A 173 -6.54 6.15 4.32
CA LEU A 173 -5.51 6.82 5.09
C LEU A 173 -5.59 8.35 4.97
N ARG A 174 -5.95 8.88 3.80
CA ARG A 174 -6.16 10.32 3.60
C ARG A 174 -7.32 10.81 4.48
N ASP A 175 -8.42 10.07 4.48
CA ASP A 175 -9.69 10.52 5.04
C ASP A 175 -9.83 10.23 6.54
N TYR A 176 -9.23 9.14 7.04
CA TYR A 176 -9.51 8.61 8.40
C TYR A 176 -8.27 8.28 9.25
N LEU A 177 -7.04 8.61 8.80
CA LEU A 177 -5.84 8.33 9.60
C LEU A 177 -5.72 9.29 10.80
N SER A 178 -6.20 8.84 11.95
CA SER A 178 -6.17 9.51 13.25
C SER A 178 -5.08 8.94 14.17
N GLU A 179 -4.84 9.60 15.32
CA GLU A 179 -4.01 8.98 16.36
C GLU A 179 -4.81 7.91 17.11
N PRO A 180 -4.21 6.74 17.43
CA PRO A 180 -4.96 5.67 18.12
C PRO A 180 -5.54 6.11 19.46
N LYS A 181 -4.81 6.95 20.22
CA LYS A 181 -5.28 7.47 21.53
C LYS A 181 -6.50 8.39 21.37
N GLU A 182 -6.41 9.34 20.45
CA GLU A 182 -7.52 10.26 20.13
C GLU A 182 -8.77 9.48 19.69
N THR A 183 -8.57 8.45 18.86
CA THR A 183 -9.65 7.60 18.36
C THR A 183 -10.36 6.82 19.48
N LEU A 184 -9.60 6.30 20.45
CA LEU A 184 -10.17 5.64 21.62
C LEU A 184 -10.96 6.62 22.50
N MET A 185 -10.44 7.84 22.72
CA MET A 185 -11.18 8.87 23.45
C MET A 185 -12.51 9.18 22.77
N LYS A 186 -12.52 9.37 21.43
CA LYS A 186 -13.76 9.57 20.66
C LYS A 186 -14.73 8.39 20.82
N ALA A 187 -14.22 7.16 20.89
CA ALA A 187 -15.03 5.96 21.11
C ALA A 187 -15.67 5.94 22.50
N GLU A 188 -14.94 6.35 23.54
CA GLU A 188 -15.45 6.50 24.90
C GLU A 188 -16.55 7.57 24.97
N PHE A 189 -16.33 8.75 24.37
CA PHE A 189 -17.34 9.80 24.27
C PHE A 189 -18.60 9.32 23.53
N ALA A 190 -18.43 8.51 22.47
CA ALA A 190 -19.54 7.89 21.73
C ALA A 190 -20.18 6.69 22.47
N ARG A 191 -19.71 6.37 23.69
CA ARG A 191 -20.15 5.23 24.51
C ARG A 191 -20.08 3.91 23.74
N ILE A 192 -19.00 3.71 22.97
CA ILE A 192 -18.70 2.44 22.32
C ILE A 192 -17.98 1.56 23.34
N PRO A 193 -18.52 0.39 23.71
CA PRO A 193 -17.87 -0.50 24.68
C PRO A 193 -16.47 -0.92 24.23
N SER A 194 -15.61 -1.27 25.19
CA SER A 194 -14.28 -1.80 24.90
C SER A 194 -14.36 -3.20 24.27
N ALA A 195 -13.29 -3.60 23.57
CA ALA A 195 -13.22 -4.88 22.86
C ALA A 195 -13.55 -6.09 23.77
N GLY A 196 -13.02 -6.13 25.00
CA GLY A 196 -13.27 -7.25 25.93
C GLY A 196 -14.74 -7.40 26.36
N VAL A 197 -15.50 -6.30 26.41
CA VAL A 197 -16.95 -6.37 26.64
C VAL A 197 -17.68 -6.89 25.41
N LEU A 198 -17.22 -6.46 24.23
CA LEU A 198 -17.83 -6.82 22.95
C LEU A 198 -17.60 -8.29 22.58
N GLU A 199 -16.42 -8.87 22.85
CA GLU A 199 -16.10 -10.28 22.56
C GLU A 199 -17.14 -11.24 23.15
N ASN A 200 -17.45 -11.08 24.43
CA ASN A 200 -18.43 -11.91 25.13
C ASN A 200 -19.84 -11.79 24.54
N SER A 201 -20.16 -10.63 23.95
CA SER A 201 -21.46 -10.38 23.33
C SER A 201 -21.52 -10.88 21.89
N PHE A 202 -20.45 -10.71 21.12
CA PHE A 202 -20.42 -10.98 19.67
C PHE A 202 -20.71 -12.44 19.37
N HIS A 203 -20.07 -13.37 20.10
CA HIS A 203 -20.30 -14.81 19.96
C HIS A 203 -21.70 -15.24 20.44
N LYS A 204 -22.31 -14.53 21.39
CA LYS A 204 -23.67 -14.83 21.88
C LYS A 204 -24.78 -14.26 20.98
N THR A 205 -24.52 -13.16 20.27
CA THR A 205 -25.53 -12.49 19.43
C THR A 205 -25.92 -13.23 18.15
N GLU A 206 -25.20 -14.29 17.75
CA GLU A 206 -25.55 -15.06 16.54
C GLU A 206 -26.91 -15.76 16.64
N LEU A 207 -27.44 -15.97 17.85
CA LEU A 207 -28.70 -16.71 18.09
C LEU A 207 -29.96 -15.84 18.22
N ALA A 208 -29.85 -14.51 18.34
CA ALA A 208 -30.98 -13.68 18.83
C ALA A 208 -31.65 -12.73 17.80
N ARG A 209 -31.15 -12.58 16.57
CA ARG A 209 -31.45 -11.36 15.77
C ARG A 209 -32.07 -11.55 14.38
N VAL A 210 -33.02 -12.47 14.24
CA VAL A 210 -33.93 -12.50 13.08
C VAL A 210 -35.34 -12.01 13.40
N LYS A 211 -35.75 -11.92 14.68
CA LYS A 211 -37.18 -11.70 15.01
C LYS A 211 -37.67 -10.24 15.09
N ASN A 212 -36.83 -9.21 15.10
CA ASN A 212 -37.29 -7.86 15.52
C ASN A 212 -36.99 -6.64 14.60
N SER A 213 -36.67 -6.80 13.31
CA SER A 213 -36.44 -5.64 12.43
C SER A 213 -37.44 -5.51 11.27
N ARG A 214 -38.73 -5.42 11.59
CA ARG A 214 -39.72 -4.73 10.75
C ARG A 214 -40.17 -3.45 11.47
N LYS A 215 -39.23 -2.56 11.83
CA LYS A 215 -39.60 -1.19 12.16
C LYS A 215 -39.87 -0.45 10.84
N LYS A 216 -41.09 0.08 10.69
CA LYS A 216 -41.46 1.01 9.61
C LYS A 216 -40.42 2.13 9.57
N PHE A 217 -39.92 2.43 8.38
CA PHE A 217 -38.97 3.53 8.15
C PHE A 217 -39.63 4.84 8.60
N LYS A 218 -39.21 5.34 9.76
CA LYS A 218 -39.57 6.68 10.23
C LYS A 218 -38.73 7.67 9.40
N GLN A 219 -39.28 8.85 9.09
CA GLN A 219 -38.47 9.95 8.56
C GLN A 219 -37.32 10.21 9.55
N ILE A 220 -36.09 10.08 9.04
CA ILE A 220 -34.87 10.26 9.81
C ILE A 220 -34.67 11.78 9.97
N GLY A 221 -34.50 12.25 11.20
CA GLY A 221 -34.23 13.67 11.46
C GLY A 221 -32.80 14.06 11.06
N SER A 222 -32.55 15.34 10.78
CA SER A 222 -31.20 15.84 10.45
C SER A 222 -30.15 15.46 11.51
N ASN A 223 -30.50 15.58 12.80
CA ASN A 223 -29.62 15.19 13.91
C ASN A 223 -29.25 13.69 13.91
N GLU A 224 -30.13 12.83 13.40
CA GLU A 224 -29.85 11.38 13.31
C GLU A 224 -28.89 11.07 12.16
N ILE A 225 -28.96 11.85 11.07
CA ILE A 225 -28.04 11.76 9.93
C ILE A 225 -26.64 12.21 10.36
N GLU A 226 -26.50 13.38 11.00
CA GLU A 226 -25.21 13.87 11.49
C GLU A 226 -24.57 12.90 12.48
N LYS A 227 -25.38 12.30 13.36
CA LYS A 227 -24.92 11.27 14.29
C LYS A 227 -24.46 10.01 13.56
N ALA A 228 -25.16 9.58 12.51
CA ALA A 228 -24.76 8.45 11.69
C ALA A 228 -23.42 8.72 10.99
N ASP A 229 -23.25 9.92 10.42
CA ASP A 229 -22.01 10.34 9.76
C ASP A 229 -20.83 10.40 10.73
N TYR A 230 -21.05 10.93 11.94
CA TYR A 230 -20.04 10.91 13.00
C TYR A 230 -19.62 9.48 13.37
N LEU A 231 -20.61 8.59 13.58
CA LEU A 231 -20.34 7.19 13.90
C LEU A 231 -19.64 6.46 12.74
N HIS A 232 -19.99 6.78 11.50
CA HIS A 232 -19.34 6.25 10.30
C HIS A 232 -17.87 6.65 10.24
N ARG A 233 -17.55 7.95 10.41
CA ARG A 233 -16.17 8.44 10.47
C ARG A 233 -15.39 7.77 11.60
N LEU A 234 -15.96 7.74 12.81
CA LEU A 234 -15.35 7.09 13.97
C LEU A 234 -15.11 5.60 13.75
N ALA A 235 -16.03 4.90 13.09
CA ALA A 235 -15.86 3.49 12.77
C ALA A 235 -14.67 3.25 11.83
N ASN A 236 -14.49 4.11 10.84
CA ASN A 236 -13.33 4.06 9.94
C ASN A 236 -12.01 4.39 10.66
N GLU A 237 -11.98 5.41 11.52
CA GLU A 237 -10.82 5.74 12.36
C GLU A 237 -10.43 4.55 13.27
N LEU A 238 -11.41 3.93 13.94
CA LEU A 238 -11.21 2.76 14.79
C LEU A 238 -10.66 1.57 14.00
N ARG A 239 -11.20 1.33 12.79
CA ARG A 239 -10.76 0.25 11.92
C ARG A 239 -9.31 0.43 11.50
N LEU A 240 -8.91 1.63 11.05
CA LEU A 240 -7.52 1.91 10.66
C LEU A 240 -6.56 1.87 11.85
N SER A 241 -7.05 2.19 13.05
CA SER A 241 -6.30 2.10 14.30
C SER A 241 -6.17 0.67 14.84
N GLY A 242 -6.91 -0.31 14.29
CA GLY A 242 -6.82 -1.70 14.72
C GLY A 242 -7.92 -2.21 15.65
N TYR A 243 -8.85 -1.35 16.06
CA TYR A 243 -9.90 -1.66 17.04
C TYR A 243 -11.15 -2.22 16.35
N LEU A 244 -11.03 -3.41 15.76
CA LEU A 244 -12.00 -3.95 14.81
C LEU A 244 -13.39 -4.21 15.40
N LEU A 245 -13.48 -4.78 16.61
CA LEU A 245 -14.77 -5.02 17.27
C LEU A 245 -15.51 -3.71 17.59
N GLN A 246 -14.78 -2.71 18.07
CA GLN A 246 -15.34 -1.39 18.36
C GLN A 246 -15.78 -0.69 17.07
N ALA A 247 -15.00 -0.82 15.99
CA ALA A 247 -15.38 -0.33 14.66
C ALA A 247 -16.67 -0.99 14.17
N LEU A 248 -16.81 -2.33 14.29
CA LEU A 248 -18.02 -3.04 13.91
C LEU A 248 -19.25 -2.58 14.71
N GLU A 249 -19.09 -2.32 16.01
CA GLU A 249 -20.18 -1.78 16.83
C GLU A 249 -20.57 -0.36 16.40
N ALA A 250 -19.59 0.50 16.10
CA ALA A 250 -19.83 1.84 15.57
C ALA A 250 -20.57 1.81 14.23
N PHE A 251 -20.12 0.97 13.29
CA PHE A 251 -20.80 0.75 12.01
C PHE A 251 -22.21 0.21 12.19
N ARG A 252 -22.41 -0.75 13.10
CA ARG A 252 -23.74 -1.29 13.40
C ARG A 252 -24.70 -0.21 13.88
N ARG A 253 -24.24 0.69 14.75
CA ARG A 253 -25.04 1.83 15.23
C ARG A 253 -25.32 2.84 14.13
N ALA A 254 -24.33 3.14 13.28
CA ALA A 254 -24.52 4.00 12.10
C ALA A 254 -25.56 3.39 11.14
N LEU A 255 -25.44 2.10 10.82
CA LEU A 255 -26.37 1.39 9.93
C LEU A 255 -27.78 1.25 10.51
N PHE A 256 -27.92 1.29 11.84
CA PHE A 256 -29.23 1.33 12.46
C PHE A 256 -29.95 2.67 12.18
N LEU A 257 -29.19 3.77 12.10
CA LEU A 257 -29.71 5.11 11.80
C LEU A 257 -29.93 5.30 10.31
N THR A 258 -28.94 4.98 9.46
CA THR A 258 -28.98 5.16 8.00
C THR A 258 -28.85 3.82 7.26
N PRO A 259 -29.85 2.92 7.37
CA PRO A 259 -29.75 1.55 6.88
C PRO A 259 -29.72 1.43 5.36
N ARG A 260 -29.87 2.52 4.60
CA ARG A 260 -29.90 2.55 3.12
C ARG A 260 -28.66 3.19 2.49
N ASP A 261 -27.78 3.79 3.28
CA ASP A 261 -26.57 4.42 2.76
C ASP A 261 -25.62 3.37 2.16
N ALA A 262 -25.30 3.55 0.88
CA ALA A 262 -24.44 2.66 0.12
C ALA A 262 -22.97 2.80 0.54
N ARG A 263 -22.51 4.01 0.85
CA ARG A 263 -21.12 4.28 1.24
C ARG A 263 -20.83 3.71 2.62
N LEU A 264 -21.74 3.89 3.56
CA LEU A 264 -21.66 3.28 4.89
C LEU A 264 -21.60 1.75 4.81
N LEU A 265 -22.42 1.13 3.95
CA LEU A 265 -22.38 -0.32 3.74
C LEU A 265 -21.07 -0.79 3.11
N PHE A 266 -20.52 -0.03 2.17
CA PHE A 266 -19.24 -0.32 1.55
C PHE A 266 -18.12 -0.37 2.59
N ASP A 267 -17.99 0.67 3.42
CA ASP A 267 -16.96 0.72 4.46
C ASP A 267 -17.19 -0.33 5.56
N PHE A 268 -18.45 -0.59 5.91
CA PHE A 268 -18.81 -1.69 6.81
C PHE A 268 -18.40 -3.06 6.26
N ALA A 269 -18.62 -3.30 4.96
CA ALA A 269 -18.19 -4.54 4.30
C ALA A 269 -16.67 -4.70 4.40
N ARG A 270 -15.90 -3.64 4.15
CA ARG A 270 -14.43 -3.64 4.29
C ARG A 270 -13.99 -3.90 5.73
N CYS A 271 -14.72 -3.36 6.71
CA CYS A 271 -14.49 -3.64 8.14
C CYS A 271 -14.71 -5.12 8.46
N LEU A 272 -15.84 -5.69 8.00
CA LEU A 272 -16.14 -7.11 8.16
C LEU A 272 -15.08 -7.99 7.50
N HIS A 273 -14.62 -7.65 6.29
CA HIS A 273 -13.54 -8.38 5.63
C HIS A 273 -12.26 -8.37 6.45
N SER A 274 -11.89 -7.20 6.99
CA SER A 274 -10.68 -7.06 7.80
C SER A 274 -10.74 -7.88 9.09
N PHE A 275 -11.90 -7.89 9.74
CA PHE A 275 -12.16 -8.70 10.93
C PHE A 275 -12.21 -10.20 10.63
N ALA A 276 -12.90 -10.59 9.55
CA ALA A 276 -12.95 -11.98 9.09
C ALA A 276 -11.56 -12.55 8.81
N GLY A 277 -10.68 -11.75 8.20
CA GLY A 277 -9.29 -12.17 7.95
C GLY A 277 -8.40 -12.17 9.20
N ALA A 278 -8.80 -11.52 10.29
CA ALA A 278 -8.08 -11.58 11.57
C ALA A 278 -8.49 -12.82 12.38
N GLU A 279 -9.79 -13.15 12.37
CA GLU A 279 -10.35 -14.33 13.04
C GLU A 279 -10.30 -15.61 12.19
N HIS A 280 -9.85 -15.52 10.94
CA HIS A 280 -9.89 -16.60 9.95
C HIS A 280 -11.30 -17.21 9.74
N ASP A 281 -12.36 -16.39 9.87
CA ASP A 281 -13.75 -16.84 9.78
C ASP A 281 -14.33 -16.72 8.35
N LYS A 282 -14.66 -17.87 7.77
CA LYS A 282 -15.29 -17.98 6.43
C LYS A 282 -16.72 -17.44 6.40
N ASN A 283 -17.48 -17.54 7.49
CA ASN A 283 -18.86 -17.02 7.55
C ASN A 283 -18.87 -15.50 7.56
N LEU A 284 -17.99 -14.87 8.35
CA LEU A 284 -17.82 -13.41 8.32
C LEU A 284 -17.33 -12.92 6.96
N THR A 285 -16.46 -13.70 6.30
CA THR A 285 -16.04 -13.41 4.91
C THR A 285 -17.25 -13.39 3.97
N ARG A 286 -18.12 -14.40 4.02
CA ARG A 286 -19.36 -14.44 3.21
C ARG A 286 -20.30 -13.26 3.51
N ARG A 287 -20.43 -12.87 4.79
CA ARG A 287 -21.23 -11.70 5.20
C ARG A 287 -20.64 -10.40 4.64
N SER A 288 -19.32 -10.25 4.67
CA SER A 288 -18.62 -9.12 4.03
C SER A 288 -18.97 -9.02 2.54
N PHE A 289 -18.86 -10.11 1.79
CA PHE A 289 -19.24 -10.12 0.38
C PHE A 289 -20.74 -9.81 0.17
N ALA A 290 -21.63 -10.30 1.04
CA ALA A 290 -23.04 -9.95 0.97
C ALA A 290 -23.29 -8.45 1.19
N ALA A 291 -22.61 -7.83 2.17
CA ALA A 291 -22.67 -6.40 2.42
C ALA A 291 -22.12 -5.58 1.24
N LEU A 292 -21.00 -6.02 0.64
CA LEU A 292 -20.41 -5.35 -0.51
C LEU A 292 -21.33 -5.39 -1.75
N ARG A 293 -21.98 -6.53 -2.00
CA ARG A 293 -23.01 -6.66 -3.05
C ARG A 293 -24.23 -5.78 -2.79
N LEU A 294 -24.61 -5.61 -1.52
CA LEU A 294 -25.70 -4.71 -1.16
C LEU A 294 -25.32 -3.25 -1.35
N ALA A 295 -24.07 -2.88 -1.05
CA ALA A 295 -23.52 -1.56 -1.34
C ALA A 295 -23.51 -1.29 -2.85
N GLU A 296 -23.01 -2.23 -3.66
CA GLU A 296 -23.04 -2.16 -5.14
C GLU A 296 -24.46 -1.89 -5.67
N LYS A 297 -25.45 -2.64 -5.18
CA LYS A 297 -26.86 -2.47 -5.60
C LYS A 297 -27.44 -1.11 -5.22
N ARG A 298 -27.00 -0.54 -4.10
CA ARG A 298 -27.53 0.72 -3.56
C ARG A 298 -26.78 1.96 -4.03
N ALA A 299 -25.56 1.79 -4.55
CA ALA A 299 -24.79 2.87 -5.14
C ALA A 299 -25.53 3.51 -6.32
N GLY A 300 -26.42 2.78 -7.00
CA GLY A 300 -27.23 3.32 -8.09
C GLY A 300 -26.34 3.75 -9.25
N ALA A 301 -26.33 5.05 -9.55
CA ALA A 301 -25.50 5.68 -10.58
C ALA A 301 -24.25 6.39 -10.03
N ASP A 302 -23.92 6.23 -8.76
CA ASP A 302 -22.68 6.77 -8.18
C ASP A 302 -21.46 6.01 -8.74
N GLY A 303 -20.92 6.52 -9.85
CA GLY A 303 -19.80 5.93 -10.56
C GLY A 303 -18.53 5.85 -9.71
N GLU A 304 -18.29 6.82 -8.82
CA GLU A 304 -17.11 6.82 -7.97
C GLU A 304 -17.19 5.70 -6.92
N LEU A 305 -18.32 5.57 -6.23
CA LEU A 305 -18.54 4.49 -5.27
C LEU A 305 -18.51 3.12 -5.97
N LEU A 306 -19.11 2.99 -7.15
CA LEU A 306 -19.06 1.75 -7.93
C LEU A 306 -17.62 1.38 -8.33
N ALA A 307 -16.78 2.34 -8.70
CA ALA A 307 -15.37 2.10 -8.98
C ALA A 307 -14.62 1.63 -7.72
N ARG A 308 -14.86 2.24 -6.56
CA ARG A 308 -14.27 1.82 -5.28
C ARG A 308 -14.75 0.40 -4.88
N VAL A 309 -16.01 0.08 -5.12
CA VAL A 309 -16.58 -1.26 -4.93
C VAL A 309 -15.91 -2.28 -5.86
N GLY A 310 -15.73 -1.94 -7.14
CA GLY A 310 -15.05 -2.76 -8.12
C GLY A 310 -13.60 -3.09 -7.72
N GLU A 311 -12.84 -2.08 -7.28
CA GLU A 311 -11.48 -2.27 -6.79
C GLU A 311 -11.45 -3.18 -5.55
N SER A 312 -12.44 -3.08 -4.66
CA SER A 312 -12.55 -3.98 -3.50
C SER A 312 -12.86 -5.42 -3.90
N PHE A 313 -13.77 -5.65 -4.86
CA PHE A 313 -14.01 -6.99 -5.41
C PHE A 313 -12.75 -7.58 -6.05
N PHE A 314 -12.00 -6.76 -6.79
CA PHE A 314 -10.76 -7.18 -7.44
C PHE A 314 -9.71 -7.58 -6.40
N GLN A 315 -9.49 -6.76 -5.37
CA GLN A 315 -8.58 -7.05 -4.25
C GLN A 315 -8.98 -8.32 -3.47
N TYR A 316 -10.29 -8.62 -3.39
CA TYR A 316 -10.79 -9.82 -2.72
C TYR A 316 -10.82 -11.06 -3.62
N GLY A 317 -10.38 -10.93 -4.88
CA GLY A 317 -10.24 -12.04 -5.83
C GLY A 317 -11.46 -12.32 -6.70
N ASP A 318 -12.57 -11.58 -6.57
CA ASP A 318 -13.78 -11.74 -7.40
C ASP A 318 -13.72 -10.85 -8.64
N ALA A 319 -12.89 -11.26 -9.61
CA ALA A 319 -12.68 -10.50 -10.85
C ALA A 319 -13.95 -10.31 -11.68
N ARG A 320 -14.85 -11.30 -11.70
CA ARG A 320 -16.10 -11.23 -12.48
C ARG A 320 -17.02 -10.14 -11.95
N ARG A 321 -17.20 -10.04 -10.63
CA ARG A 321 -18.00 -8.94 -10.04
C ARG A 321 -17.28 -7.61 -10.14
N ALA A 322 -15.96 -7.59 -9.98
CA ALA A 322 -15.17 -6.37 -10.17
C ALA A 322 -15.39 -5.79 -11.58
N GLN A 323 -15.34 -6.62 -12.62
CA GLN A 323 -15.61 -6.20 -14.00
C GLN A 323 -17.00 -5.60 -14.14
N GLY A 324 -18.03 -6.25 -13.59
CA GLY A 324 -19.41 -5.73 -13.63
C GLY A 324 -19.56 -4.39 -12.91
N ALA A 325 -18.91 -4.22 -11.76
CA ALA A 325 -18.95 -2.96 -11.00
C ALA A 325 -18.19 -1.83 -11.73
N PHE A 326 -17.02 -2.12 -12.31
CA PHE A 326 -16.29 -1.15 -13.12
C PHE A 326 -17.03 -0.78 -14.40
N GLN A 327 -17.66 -1.74 -15.08
CA GLN A 327 -18.46 -1.45 -16.27
C GLN A 327 -19.63 -0.52 -15.92
N LYS A 328 -20.38 -0.81 -14.84
CA LYS A 328 -21.43 0.08 -14.35
C LYS A 328 -20.90 1.48 -13.99
N ALA A 329 -19.72 1.57 -13.36
CA ALA A 329 -19.11 2.84 -13.05
C ALA A 329 -18.75 3.65 -14.31
N ALA A 330 -18.17 2.97 -15.30
CA ALA A 330 -17.82 3.56 -16.59
C ALA A 330 -19.07 4.00 -17.38
N ASP A 331 -20.16 3.23 -17.32
CA ASP A 331 -21.42 3.53 -18.02
C ASP A 331 -22.20 4.66 -17.32
N ALA A 332 -22.21 4.69 -15.99
CA ALA A 332 -22.98 5.65 -15.19
C ALA A 332 -22.43 7.08 -15.29
N THR A 333 -21.12 7.22 -15.44
CA THR A 333 -20.45 8.54 -15.45
C THR A 333 -19.66 8.83 -16.72
N ALA A 334 -19.76 7.99 -17.75
CA ALA A 334 -19.04 8.02 -19.04
C ALA A 334 -17.49 8.21 -19.01
N GLU A 335 -16.90 8.54 -17.85
CA GLU A 335 -15.61 9.23 -17.74
C GLU A 335 -14.84 8.88 -16.46
N ASN A 336 -15.08 7.70 -15.86
CA ASN A 336 -14.40 7.32 -14.63
C ASN A 336 -13.02 6.67 -14.91
N PHE A 337 -11.96 7.45 -14.73
CA PHE A 337 -10.57 7.00 -14.89
C PHE A 337 -10.27 5.71 -14.09
N ARG A 338 -10.67 5.65 -12.82
CA ARG A 338 -10.43 4.49 -11.94
C ARG A 338 -11.13 3.24 -12.47
N ALA A 339 -12.35 3.38 -12.97
CA ALA A 339 -13.10 2.27 -13.54
C ALA A 339 -12.43 1.73 -14.82
N LEU A 340 -12.01 2.61 -15.73
CA LEU A 340 -11.33 2.21 -16.96
C LEU A 340 -9.97 1.56 -16.69
N ARG A 341 -9.21 2.10 -15.75
CA ARG A 341 -7.98 1.47 -15.26
C ARG A 341 -8.26 0.08 -14.68
N GLY A 342 -9.30 -0.07 -13.85
CA GLY A 342 -9.69 -1.35 -13.27
C GLY A 342 -10.10 -2.38 -14.34
N LEU A 343 -10.79 -1.96 -15.40
CA LEU A 343 -11.08 -2.82 -16.56
C LEU A 343 -9.81 -3.25 -17.30
N ALA A 344 -8.83 -2.36 -17.45
CA ALA A 344 -7.53 -2.70 -18.03
C ALA A 344 -6.77 -3.74 -17.18
N GLU A 345 -6.75 -3.59 -15.86
CA GLU A 345 -6.12 -4.55 -14.94
C GLU A 345 -6.79 -5.93 -14.99
N ILE A 346 -8.13 -5.99 -15.12
CA ILE A 346 -8.86 -7.24 -15.31
C ILE A 346 -8.56 -7.85 -16.68
N ALA A 347 -8.56 -7.06 -17.74
CA ALA A 347 -8.21 -7.53 -19.08
C ALA A 347 -6.78 -8.10 -19.15
N LEU A 348 -5.85 -7.48 -18.42
CA LEU A 348 -4.46 -7.94 -18.30
C LEU A 348 -4.41 -9.30 -17.60
N ARG A 349 -5.14 -9.46 -16.49
CA ARG A 349 -5.27 -10.76 -15.80
C ARG A 349 -5.84 -11.85 -16.70
N ASP A 350 -6.77 -11.50 -17.59
CA ASP A 350 -7.38 -12.42 -18.56
C ASP A 350 -6.49 -12.68 -19.81
N GLY A 351 -5.34 -12.02 -19.94
CA GLY A 351 -4.47 -12.12 -21.12
C GLY A 351 -5.01 -11.44 -22.39
N LYS A 352 -6.01 -10.55 -22.26
CA LYS A 352 -6.67 -9.90 -23.40
C LYS A 352 -5.99 -8.58 -23.76
N ILE A 353 -4.80 -8.64 -24.37
CA ILE A 353 -3.94 -7.46 -24.61
C ILE A 353 -4.66 -6.34 -25.40
N ALA A 354 -5.42 -6.68 -26.44
CA ALA A 354 -6.21 -5.69 -27.19
C ALA A 354 -7.18 -4.87 -26.31
N HIS A 355 -7.80 -5.52 -25.32
CA HIS A 355 -8.69 -4.83 -24.36
C HIS A 355 -7.89 -3.97 -23.39
N VAL A 356 -6.68 -4.39 -23.00
CA VAL A 356 -5.78 -3.60 -22.17
C VAL A 356 -5.43 -2.28 -22.87
N ILE A 357 -5.01 -2.35 -24.14
CA ILE A 357 -4.70 -1.17 -24.96
C ILE A 357 -5.92 -0.26 -25.07
N HIS A 358 -7.10 -0.82 -25.38
CA HIS A 358 -8.34 -0.07 -25.49
C HIS A 358 -8.70 0.67 -24.19
N HIS A 359 -8.67 -0.02 -23.06
CA HIS A 359 -9.06 0.56 -21.77
C HIS A 359 -8.06 1.62 -21.28
N PHE A 360 -6.74 1.41 -21.44
CA PHE A 360 -5.74 2.44 -21.10
C PHE A 360 -5.82 3.65 -22.04
N SER A 361 -6.02 3.45 -23.34
CA SER A 361 -6.22 4.54 -24.30
C SER A 361 -7.48 5.36 -23.99
N ARG A 362 -8.56 4.72 -23.53
CA ARG A 362 -9.75 5.41 -23.03
C ARG A 362 -9.47 6.14 -21.72
N ALA A 363 -8.79 5.49 -20.77
CA ALA A 363 -8.44 6.11 -19.49
C ALA A 363 -7.57 7.37 -19.68
N ASN A 364 -6.66 7.37 -20.66
CA ASN A 364 -5.84 8.52 -21.01
C ASN A 364 -6.67 9.78 -21.30
N ARG A 365 -7.78 9.64 -22.05
CA ARG A 365 -8.67 10.76 -22.39
C ARG A 365 -9.30 11.41 -21.16
N PHE A 366 -9.50 10.65 -20.09
CA PHE A 366 -10.12 11.08 -18.84
C PHE A 366 -9.10 11.31 -17.71
N ALA A 367 -7.81 11.31 -18.02
CA ALA A 367 -6.78 11.56 -17.03
C ALA A 367 -6.74 13.06 -16.65
N GLU A 368 -6.97 13.32 -15.37
CA GLU A 368 -7.01 14.68 -14.79
C GLU A 368 -5.65 15.39 -14.86
N THR A 369 -4.54 14.63 -14.73
CA THR A 369 -3.18 15.18 -14.69
C THR A 369 -2.33 14.74 -15.87
N ALA A 370 -1.35 15.57 -16.22
CA ALA A 370 -0.35 15.23 -17.23
C ALA A 370 0.48 13.99 -16.84
N ALA A 371 0.66 13.73 -15.54
CA ALA A 371 1.33 12.53 -15.06
C ALA A 371 0.51 11.26 -15.39
N LEU A 372 -0.79 11.27 -15.08
CA LEU A 372 -1.68 10.15 -15.41
C LEU A 372 -1.82 9.94 -16.92
N ARG A 373 -1.87 11.01 -17.72
CA ARG A 373 -1.84 10.91 -19.20
C ARG A 373 -0.56 10.22 -19.67
N ARG A 374 0.60 10.70 -19.24
CA ARG A 374 1.88 10.08 -19.62
C ARG A 374 1.93 8.61 -19.20
N TRP A 375 1.49 8.30 -17.99
CA TRP A 375 1.50 6.93 -17.49
C TRP A 375 0.57 6.01 -18.31
N THR A 376 -0.68 6.39 -18.52
CA THR A 376 -1.63 5.59 -19.32
C THR A 376 -1.24 5.48 -20.79
N GLN A 377 -0.62 6.52 -21.35
CA GLN A 377 -0.08 6.47 -22.71
C GLN A 377 1.07 5.47 -22.78
N ASN A 378 2.06 5.58 -21.89
CA ASN A 378 3.17 4.63 -21.83
C ASN A 378 2.68 3.19 -21.66
N GLU A 379 1.63 2.98 -20.87
CA GLU A 379 1.05 1.65 -20.66
C GLU A 379 0.34 1.14 -21.92
N ALA A 380 -0.44 1.98 -22.61
CA ALA A 380 -1.07 1.65 -23.87
C ALA A 380 -0.05 1.35 -24.98
N ASP A 381 0.99 2.19 -25.09
CA ASP A 381 2.06 2.04 -26.09
C ASP A 381 2.88 0.77 -25.84
N TYR A 382 3.22 0.49 -24.58
CA TYR A 382 3.90 -0.75 -24.17
C TYR A 382 3.10 -1.99 -24.58
N PHE A 383 1.81 -2.04 -24.24
CA PHE A 383 0.98 -3.19 -24.59
C PHE A 383 0.67 -3.25 -26.10
N SER A 384 0.65 -2.11 -26.80
CA SER A 384 0.50 -2.07 -28.25
C SER A 384 1.70 -2.70 -28.93
N ARG A 385 2.93 -2.40 -28.49
CA ARG A 385 4.14 -3.04 -29.03
C ARG A 385 4.19 -4.51 -28.69
N LEU A 386 3.92 -4.87 -27.43
CA LEU A 386 3.83 -6.27 -26.99
C LEU A 386 2.84 -7.10 -27.82
N ASN A 387 1.81 -6.47 -28.39
CA ASN A 387 0.82 -7.13 -29.24
C ASN A 387 1.18 -7.13 -30.73
N ALA A 388 2.03 -6.23 -31.18
CA ALA A 388 2.34 -6.01 -32.61
C ALA A 388 3.69 -6.60 -33.04
N ASP A 389 4.60 -6.79 -32.09
CA ASP A 389 5.99 -7.16 -32.30
C ASP A 389 6.27 -8.46 -31.53
N ASP A 390 6.34 -9.57 -32.27
CA ASP A 390 6.55 -10.91 -31.73
C ASP A 390 7.96 -11.04 -31.10
N ASP A 391 8.97 -10.37 -31.67
CA ASP A 391 10.34 -10.38 -31.16
C ASP A 391 10.42 -9.64 -29.82
N TYR A 392 9.77 -8.47 -29.72
CA TYR A 392 9.64 -7.75 -28.45
C TYR A 392 8.87 -8.57 -27.41
N MET A 393 7.81 -9.27 -27.81
CA MET A 393 7.07 -10.16 -26.93
C MET A 393 7.96 -11.30 -26.40
N GLU A 394 8.73 -11.96 -27.26
CA GLU A 394 9.63 -13.03 -26.85
C GLU A 394 10.71 -12.53 -25.88
N MET A 395 11.32 -11.37 -26.18
CA MET A 395 12.29 -10.73 -25.28
C MET A 395 11.68 -10.44 -23.91
N GLU A 396 10.44 -9.97 -23.86
CA GLU A 396 9.80 -9.58 -22.62
C GLU A 396 9.30 -10.77 -21.80
N ILE A 397 8.85 -11.84 -22.45
CA ILE A 397 8.62 -13.14 -21.82
C ILE A 397 9.92 -13.69 -21.23
N SER A 398 11.03 -13.63 -21.98
CA SER A 398 12.35 -14.04 -21.52
C SER A 398 12.80 -13.23 -20.29
N ARG A 399 12.63 -11.90 -20.31
CA ARG A 399 12.91 -11.05 -19.15
C ARG A 399 12.08 -11.43 -17.93
N VAL A 400 10.77 -11.64 -18.10
CA VAL A 400 9.88 -12.01 -16.98
C VAL A 400 10.28 -13.37 -16.40
N ASN A 401 10.53 -14.36 -17.24
CA ASN A 401 11.02 -15.67 -16.82
C ASN A 401 12.37 -15.57 -16.09
N LEU A 402 13.28 -14.74 -16.60
CA LEU A 402 14.57 -14.46 -15.95
C LEU A 402 14.36 -13.82 -14.57
N VAL A 403 13.48 -12.84 -14.43
CA VAL A 403 13.19 -12.21 -13.13
C VAL A 403 12.60 -13.22 -12.14
N GLU A 404 11.71 -14.12 -12.58
CA GLU A 404 11.15 -15.16 -11.72
C GLU A 404 12.19 -16.20 -11.29
N THR A 405 13.04 -16.65 -12.22
CA THR A 405 14.15 -17.56 -11.88
C THR A 405 15.15 -16.91 -10.93
N LEU A 406 15.48 -15.62 -11.11
CA LEU A 406 16.29 -14.85 -10.17
C LEU A 406 15.63 -14.78 -8.78
N GLU A 407 14.31 -14.58 -8.70
CA GLU A 407 13.62 -14.55 -7.40
C GLU A 407 13.68 -15.90 -6.67
N ARG A 408 13.52 -17.01 -7.40
CA ARG A 408 13.68 -18.36 -6.84
C ARG A 408 15.13 -18.59 -6.40
N ALA A 409 16.11 -18.26 -7.24
CA ALA A 409 17.54 -18.38 -6.95
C ALA A 409 17.96 -17.57 -5.71
N LYS A 410 17.42 -16.36 -5.56
CA LYS A 410 17.66 -15.50 -4.39
C LYS A 410 17.27 -16.20 -3.09
N LYS A 411 16.14 -16.91 -3.07
CA LYS A 411 15.66 -17.61 -1.87
C LYS A 411 16.52 -18.83 -1.57
N THR A 412 16.85 -19.63 -2.59
CA THR A 412 17.65 -20.85 -2.43
C THR A 412 19.09 -20.53 -2.02
N CYS A 413 19.75 -19.56 -2.66
CA CYS A 413 21.12 -19.16 -2.31
C CYS A 413 21.20 -18.65 -0.85
N LEU A 414 20.22 -17.87 -0.39
CA LEU A 414 20.23 -17.43 1.01
C LEU A 414 20.06 -18.61 1.98
N GLN A 415 19.20 -19.57 1.65
CA GLN A 415 19.02 -20.77 2.48
C GLN A 415 20.29 -21.63 2.53
N ILE A 416 20.94 -21.85 1.39
CA ILE A 416 22.21 -22.60 1.32
C ILE A 416 23.28 -21.91 2.18
N ALA A 417 23.42 -20.58 2.06
CA ALA A 417 24.38 -19.82 2.85
C ALA A 417 24.12 -19.91 4.37
N LEU A 418 22.85 -19.88 4.79
CA LEU A 418 22.50 -19.99 6.21
C LEU A 418 22.73 -21.41 6.76
N VAL A 419 22.52 -22.45 5.95
CA VAL A 419 22.75 -23.85 6.35
C VAL A 419 24.24 -24.17 6.46
N SER A 420 25.11 -23.48 5.71
CA SER A 420 26.56 -23.66 5.80
C SER A 420 27.21 -22.93 6.99
N PHE A 421 26.54 -21.96 7.62
CA PHE A 421 27.07 -21.26 8.79
C PHE A 421 27.34 -22.18 10.00
N PRO A 422 26.43 -23.11 10.40
CA PRO A 422 26.74 -24.10 11.41
C PRO A 422 28.00 -24.94 11.11
N ALA A 423 28.24 -25.30 9.85
CA ALA A 423 29.45 -26.05 9.45
C ALA A 423 30.72 -25.24 9.70
N ILE A 424 30.70 -23.92 9.44
CA ILE A 424 31.80 -23.02 9.78
C ILE A 424 32.04 -23.03 11.30
N VAL A 425 30.98 -22.83 12.10
CA VAL A 425 31.10 -22.74 13.56
C VAL A 425 31.63 -24.05 14.16
N ILE A 426 31.09 -25.19 13.73
CA ILE A 426 31.52 -26.52 14.20
C ILE A 426 32.96 -26.79 13.78
N GLY A 427 33.32 -26.54 12.52
CA GLY A 427 34.68 -26.75 12.03
C GLY A 427 35.71 -25.89 12.76
N VAL A 428 35.38 -24.64 13.07
CA VAL A 428 36.26 -23.76 13.85
C VAL A 428 36.34 -24.20 15.32
N ALA A 429 35.22 -24.61 15.93
CA ALA A 429 35.18 -25.01 17.35
C ALA A 429 35.85 -26.36 17.63
N LEU A 430 35.81 -27.29 16.66
CA LEU A 430 36.43 -28.61 16.75
C LEU A 430 37.85 -28.64 16.15
N GLU A 431 38.37 -27.49 15.71
CA GLU A 431 39.66 -27.37 15.01
C GLU A 431 39.75 -28.24 13.73
N GLU A 432 38.60 -28.61 13.16
CA GLU A 432 38.50 -29.43 11.95
C GLU A 432 38.52 -28.54 10.70
N SER A 433 39.73 -28.35 10.16
CA SER A 433 39.99 -27.43 9.04
C SER A 433 39.19 -27.78 7.78
N VAL A 434 38.95 -29.07 7.50
CA VAL A 434 38.21 -29.52 6.31
C VAL A 434 36.76 -29.06 6.37
N MET A 435 36.09 -29.29 7.51
CA MET A 435 34.69 -28.91 7.70
C MET A 435 34.52 -27.39 7.65
N ALA A 436 35.44 -26.63 8.27
CA ALA A 436 35.44 -25.18 8.20
C ALA A 436 35.64 -24.66 6.76
N ASN A 437 36.60 -25.21 6.01
CA ASN A 437 36.87 -24.84 4.61
C ASN A 437 35.67 -25.08 3.69
N ILE A 438 35.00 -26.22 3.85
CA ILE A 438 33.77 -26.54 3.11
C ILE A 438 32.68 -25.52 3.45
N GLY A 439 32.48 -25.25 4.74
CA GLY A 439 31.51 -24.26 5.21
C GLY A 439 31.75 -22.86 4.63
N TRP A 440 32.98 -22.38 4.66
CA TRP A 440 33.36 -21.07 4.09
C TRP A 440 33.18 -21.02 2.58
N SER A 441 33.59 -22.06 1.85
CA SER A 441 33.50 -22.12 0.39
C SER A 441 32.04 -22.08 -0.08
N ILE A 442 31.18 -22.93 0.51
CA ILE A 442 29.75 -22.98 0.18
C ILE A 442 29.07 -21.66 0.53
N SER A 443 29.33 -21.12 1.72
CA SER A 443 28.74 -19.85 2.17
C SER A 443 29.14 -18.68 1.26
N SER A 444 30.43 -18.59 0.91
CA SER A 444 30.97 -17.49 0.11
C SER A 444 30.44 -17.52 -1.31
N LEU A 445 30.46 -18.68 -1.96
CA LEU A 445 29.91 -18.85 -3.31
C LEU A 445 28.42 -18.53 -3.32
N SER A 446 27.67 -19.04 -2.34
CA SER A 446 26.23 -18.80 -2.26
C SER A 446 25.88 -17.33 -2.02
N LEU A 447 26.62 -16.61 -1.17
CA LEU A 447 26.43 -15.18 -0.94
C LEU A 447 26.85 -14.31 -2.13
N LEU A 448 27.87 -14.71 -2.87
CA LEU A 448 28.27 -14.05 -4.11
C LEU A 448 27.16 -14.16 -5.15
N ILE A 449 26.67 -15.38 -5.40
CA ILE A 449 25.55 -15.62 -6.32
C ILE A 449 24.31 -14.85 -5.83
N TRP A 450 23.99 -14.91 -4.54
CA TRP A 450 22.87 -14.18 -3.96
C TRP A 450 22.95 -12.66 -4.18
N THR A 451 24.14 -12.09 -4.00
CA THR A 451 24.38 -10.65 -4.25
C THR A 451 24.24 -10.33 -5.72
N GLY A 452 24.82 -11.15 -6.61
CA GLY A 452 24.66 -11.03 -8.05
C GLY A 452 23.20 -11.08 -8.48
N VAL A 453 22.42 -12.00 -7.90
CA VAL A 453 20.98 -12.14 -8.13
C VAL A 453 20.21 -10.92 -7.65
N ILE A 454 20.54 -10.33 -6.49
CA ILE A 454 19.89 -9.08 -6.01
C ILE A 454 20.14 -7.92 -6.98
N VAL A 455 21.37 -7.80 -7.48
CA VAL A 455 21.74 -6.76 -8.45
C VAL A 455 21.03 -7.01 -9.78
N GLY A 456 21.10 -8.23 -10.30
CA GLY A 456 20.41 -8.64 -11.53
C GLY A 456 18.91 -8.39 -11.45
N GLN A 457 18.25 -8.74 -10.34
CA GLN A 457 16.84 -8.49 -10.14
C GLN A 457 16.50 -7.00 -10.26
N LYS A 458 17.35 -6.09 -9.75
CA LYS A 458 17.11 -4.64 -9.88
C LYS A 458 17.30 -4.12 -11.30
N VAL A 459 18.29 -4.65 -12.02
CA VAL A 459 18.59 -4.26 -13.39
C VAL A 459 17.47 -4.73 -14.33
N PHE A 460 17.06 -6.00 -14.22
CA PHE A 460 16.03 -6.61 -15.07
C PHE A 460 14.59 -6.37 -14.60
N ALA A 461 14.37 -5.78 -13.42
CA ALA A 461 13.03 -5.40 -12.97
C ALA A 461 12.44 -4.23 -13.76
N ALA A 462 13.29 -3.37 -14.35
CA ALA A 462 12.83 -2.34 -15.27
C ALA A 462 12.36 -2.98 -16.58
N ARG A 463 11.25 -2.49 -17.14
CA ARG A 463 10.79 -2.89 -18.48
C ARG A 463 11.81 -2.45 -19.52
N ILE A 464 11.91 -3.19 -20.63
CA ILE A 464 12.78 -2.83 -21.76
C ILE A 464 12.28 -1.49 -22.33
N PRO A 465 13.13 -0.45 -22.39
CA PRO A 465 12.69 0.86 -22.87
C PRO A 465 12.27 0.80 -24.34
N LEU A 466 11.28 1.61 -24.70
CA LEU A 466 10.67 1.64 -26.04
C LEU A 466 11.64 2.05 -27.16
N ASP A 467 12.78 2.67 -26.82
CA ASP A 467 13.69 3.28 -27.81
C ASP A 467 14.83 2.36 -28.27
N PHE A 468 14.79 1.04 -27.98
CA PHE A 468 15.90 0.13 -28.30
C PHE A 468 16.09 -0.21 -29.79
N GLU A 469 15.25 0.30 -30.70
CA GLU A 469 15.30 -0.03 -32.15
C GLU A 469 15.39 1.22 -33.06
N GLY A 470 16.07 2.27 -32.60
CA GLY A 470 16.21 3.52 -33.35
C GLY A 470 17.62 3.93 -33.76
N GLU A 471 18.66 3.14 -33.46
CA GLU A 471 20.04 3.47 -33.80
C GLU A 471 20.75 2.24 -34.37
N GLU A 472 20.46 1.94 -35.65
CA GLU A 472 21.44 1.30 -36.55
C GLU A 472 22.18 2.37 -37.36
#